data_AF-A0A1Q7XL71-F1
#
_entry.id   AF-A0A1Q7XL71-F1
#
_cell.length_a   1.000
_cell.length_b   1.000
_cell.length_c   1.000
_cell.angle_alpha   90.00
_cell.angle_beta   90.00
_cell.angle_gamma   90.00
#
_symmetry.space_group_name_H-M   'P 1'
#
loop_
_entity.id
_entity.type
_entity.pdbx_description
1 polymer ?
#
loop_
_entity_poly.entity_id
_entity_poly.type
_entity_poly.pdbx_seq_one_letter_code
_entity_poly.pdbx_strand_id
1 'polypeptide(L)'
;TLQNKGIVSATFQHPIKFAALPLQKAVWVLVNSEKERVNSLEKQEKSIVELWNTVPEFTTTTQSKENRFQMLQGSNQVHSKIREMINNTNSEFCVLGSEKDYLKFYHSDFFEPLSKSKIEYKFLTSSPDRSMYIFDEVDKNRVKRIPKDIRDNLCFLLKDDEELLFFIKNAGQATEVTAIWTDSESMIYSMKILFESIWTKSKNIHL
;
A
#
# COMPACT_ATOMS: atom_id res chain seq x y z
N THR A 1 1.98 -11.50 -30.11
CA THR A 1 1.23 -11.24 -31.36
C THR A 1 -0.26 -11.43 -31.11
N LEU A 2 -1.14 -10.85 -31.95
CA LEU A 2 -2.60 -10.98 -31.77
C LEU A 2 -3.10 -12.43 -31.90
N GLN A 3 -2.41 -13.25 -32.70
CA GLN A 3 -2.66 -14.68 -32.80
C GLN A 3 -2.34 -15.43 -31.49
N ASN A 4 -1.20 -15.16 -30.86
CA ASN A 4 -0.86 -15.78 -29.56
C ASN A 4 -1.83 -15.37 -28.45
N LYS A 5 -2.50 -14.23 -28.60
CA LYS A 5 -3.58 -13.77 -27.70
C LYS A 5 -4.95 -14.38 -28.03
N GLY A 6 -5.05 -15.24 -29.05
CA GLY A 6 -6.28 -15.96 -29.41
C GLY A 6 -7.38 -15.10 -30.06
N ILE A 7 -7.08 -13.84 -30.43
CA ILE A 7 -8.07 -12.89 -30.95
C ILE A 7 -8.02 -12.71 -32.48
N VAL A 8 -7.04 -13.33 -33.13
CA VAL A 8 -6.90 -13.40 -34.59
C VAL A 8 -6.65 -14.84 -34.98
N SER A 9 -7.40 -15.36 -35.95
CA SER A 9 -7.16 -16.64 -36.60
C SER A 9 -6.50 -16.44 -37.96
N ALA A 10 -5.77 -17.46 -38.43
CA ALA A 10 -5.25 -17.51 -39.80
C ALA A 10 -5.79 -18.74 -40.52
N THR A 11 -6.05 -18.61 -41.82
CA THR A 11 -6.39 -19.73 -42.68
C THR A 11 -5.14 -20.50 -43.09
N PHE A 12 -5.26 -21.83 -43.21
CA PHE A 12 -4.23 -22.71 -43.76
C PHE A 12 -4.27 -22.77 -45.29
N GLN A 13 -4.51 -21.63 -45.96
CA GLN A 13 -4.59 -21.55 -47.43
C GLN A 13 -3.47 -20.65 -47.98
N HIS A 14 -3.19 -20.78 -49.28
CA HIS A 14 -2.34 -19.84 -50.02
C HIS A 14 -3.23 -18.96 -50.92
N PRO A 15 -3.24 -17.62 -50.73
CA PRO A 15 -2.53 -16.87 -49.69
C PRO A 15 -3.15 -17.01 -48.28
N ILE A 16 -2.33 -16.86 -47.24
CA ILE A 16 -2.77 -16.88 -45.84
C ILE A 16 -3.66 -15.65 -45.60
N LYS A 17 -4.85 -15.88 -45.05
CA LYS A 17 -5.79 -14.80 -44.67
C LYS A 17 -5.93 -14.78 -43.16
N PHE A 18 -5.98 -13.58 -42.60
CA PHE A 18 -6.18 -13.37 -41.17
C PHE A 18 -7.60 -12.85 -40.93
N ALA A 19 -8.26 -13.39 -39.91
CA ALA A 19 -9.58 -12.95 -39.50
C ALA A 19 -9.57 -12.61 -38.00
N ALA A 20 -10.05 -11.42 -37.64
CA ALA A 20 -10.18 -11.01 -36.26
C ALA A 20 -11.51 -11.49 -35.67
N LEU A 21 -11.52 -11.78 -34.38
CA LEU A 21 -12.76 -11.99 -33.65
C LEU A 21 -13.55 -10.67 -33.54
N PRO A 22 -14.89 -10.72 -33.48
CA PRO A 22 -15.69 -9.55 -33.11
C PRO A 22 -15.22 -8.96 -31.78
N LEU A 23 -15.24 -7.63 -31.65
CA LEU A 23 -14.68 -6.90 -30.50
C LEU A 23 -15.14 -7.47 -29.15
N GLN A 24 -16.44 -7.70 -28.99
CA GLN A 24 -17.01 -8.25 -27.75
C GLN A 24 -16.40 -9.61 -27.38
N LYS A 25 -16.19 -10.48 -28.36
CA LYS A 25 -15.58 -11.80 -28.14
C LYS A 25 -14.08 -11.68 -27.87
N ALA A 26 -13.38 -10.77 -28.55
CA ALA A 26 -11.97 -10.50 -28.29
C ALA A 26 -11.73 -10.01 -26.86
N VAL A 27 -12.54 -9.05 -26.38
CA VAL A 27 -12.48 -8.55 -24.99
C VAL A 27 -12.76 -9.68 -24.01
N TRP A 28 -13.80 -10.49 -24.25
CA TRP A 28 -14.12 -11.64 -23.41
C TRP A 28 -12.96 -12.64 -23.30
N VAL A 29 -12.31 -12.98 -24.43
CA VAL A 29 -11.14 -13.88 -24.45
C VAL A 29 -9.99 -13.33 -23.62
N LEU A 30 -9.68 -12.04 -23.76
CA LEU A 30 -8.60 -11.40 -23.00
C LEU A 30 -8.88 -11.39 -21.50
N VAL A 31 -10.10 -11.03 -21.10
CA VAL A 31 -10.50 -11.01 -19.68
C VAL A 31 -10.45 -12.41 -19.07
N ASN A 32 -10.98 -13.42 -19.76
CA ASN A 32 -10.95 -14.80 -19.27
C ASN A 32 -9.53 -15.37 -19.23
N SER A 33 -8.67 -15.05 -20.20
CA SER A 33 -7.27 -15.45 -20.15
C SER A 33 -6.57 -14.93 -18.90
N GLU A 34 -6.84 -13.68 -18.50
CA GLU A 34 -6.24 -13.15 -17.28
C GLU A 34 -6.84 -13.75 -16.01
N LYS A 35 -8.15 -14.06 -16.00
CA LYS A 35 -8.77 -14.81 -14.90
C LYS A 35 -8.15 -16.20 -14.72
N GLU A 36 -7.94 -16.93 -15.80
CA GLU A 36 -7.28 -18.24 -15.74
C GLU A 36 -5.84 -18.13 -15.23
N ARG A 37 -5.11 -17.06 -15.63
CA ARG A 37 -3.78 -16.79 -15.10
C ARG A 37 -3.84 -16.54 -13.59
N VAL A 38 -4.77 -15.73 -13.11
CA VAL A 38 -4.99 -15.50 -11.67
C VAL A 38 -5.33 -16.81 -10.94
N ASN A 39 -6.26 -17.61 -11.46
CA ASN A 39 -6.62 -18.91 -10.89
C ASN A 39 -5.41 -19.86 -10.81
N SER A 40 -4.52 -19.83 -11.80
CA SER A 40 -3.30 -20.65 -11.81
C SER A 40 -2.32 -20.22 -10.71
N LEU A 41 -2.19 -18.91 -10.47
CA LEU A 41 -1.35 -18.37 -9.40
C LEU A 41 -1.91 -18.72 -8.02
N GLU A 42 -3.23 -18.61 -7.82
CA GLU A 42 -3.88 -18.99 -6.55
C GLU A 42 -3.69 -20.48 -6.23
N LYS A 43 -3.69 -21.36 -7.24
CA LYS A 43 -3.37 -22.78 -7.05
C LYS A 43 -1.91 -22.99 -6.66
N GLN A 44 -0.99 -22.27 -7.30
CA GLN A 44 0.44 -22.34 -6.98
C GLN A 44 0.72 -21.84 -5.55
N GLU A 45 0.07 -20.76 -5.12
CA GLU A 45 0.14 -20.25 -3.75
C GLU A 45 -0.14 -21.36 -2.73
N LYS A 46 -1.26 -22.07 -2.87
CA LYS A 46 -1.63 -23.19 -1.98
C LYS A 46 -0.55 -24.27 -1.94
N SER A 47 -0.03 -24.66 -3.10
CA SER A 47 1.01 -25.69 -3.16
C SER A 47 2.32 -25.26 -2.48
N ILE A 48 2.69 -23.98 -2.56
CA ILE A 48 3.88 -23.45 -1.89
C ILE A 48 3.69 -23.44 -0.38
N VAL A 49 2.50 -23.04 0.10
CA VAL A 49 2.17 -23.06 1.53
C VAL A 49 2.18 -24.49 2.09
N GLU A 50 1.60 -25.44 1.36
CA GLU A 50 1.63 -26.85 1.73
C GLU A 50 3.07 -27.37 1.84
N LEU A 51 3.93 -27.09 0.86
CA LEU A 51 5.34 -27.44 0.90
C LEU A 51 6.09 -26.77 2.06
N TRP A 52 5.84 -25.48 2.32
CA TRP A 52 6.46 -24.76 3.43
C TRP A 52 6.13 -25.42 4.78
N ASN A 53 4.87 -25.83 4.98
CA ASN A 53 4.45 -26.49 6.22
C ASN A 53 5.05 -27.90 6.41
N THR A 54 5.63 -28.51 5.36
CA THR A 54 6.38 -29.77 5.51
C THR A 54 7.82 -29.57 5.97
N VAL A 55 8.34 -28.34 5.91
CA VAL A 55 9.70 -28.02 6.35
C VAL A 55 9.72 -28.03 7.89
N PRO A 56 10.49 -28.92 8.54
CA PRO A 56 10.56 -28.95 10.00
C PRO A 56 11.13 -27.64 10.53
N GLU A 57 10.49 -27.08 11.56
CA GLU A 57 11.02 -25.94 12.29
C GLU A 57 12.33 -26.34 12.97
N PHE A 58 13.45 -25.80 12.47
CA PHE A 58 14.70 -25.82 13.22
C PHE A 58 14.57 -24.81 14.36
N THR A 59 14.03 -25.24 15.49
CA THR A 59 14.00 -24.42 16.70
C THR A 59 15.41 -24.28 17.25
N THR A 60 16.20 -23.38 16.69
CA THR A 60 17.36 -22.84 17.38
C THR A 60 16.86 -21.99 18.54
N THR A 61 16.94 -22.57 19.73
CA THR A 61 16.94 -21.97 21.06
C THR A 61 17.09 -20.44 21.08
N THR A 62 16.08 -19.76 21.62
CA THR A 62 16.13 -18.36 22.11
C THR A 62 16.85 -17.38 21.19
N GLN A 63 16.42 -17.25 19.94
CA GLN A 63 16.74 -16.06 19.17
C GLN A 63 15.80 -14.95 19.62
N SER A 64 16.35 -13.90 20.23
CA SER A 64 15.64 -12.63 20.38
C SER A 64 15.04 -12.27 19.02
N LYS A 65 13.75 -11.91 18.97
CA LYS A 65 13.07 -11.50 17.74
C LYS A 65 13.98 -10.53 16.97
N GLU A 66 14.57 -11.00 15.87
CA GLU A 66 15.47 -10.17 15.08
C GLU A 66 14.65 -9.06 14.41
N ASN A 67 15.14 -7.83 14.49
CA ASN A 67 14.50 -6.70 13.83
C ASN A 67 14.53 -6.91 12.31
N ARG A 68 13.36 -6.85 11.67
CA ARG A 68 13.21 -7.02 10.23
C ARG A 68 13.14 -5.68 9.54
N PHE A 69 13.69 -5.65 8.33
CA PHE A 69 13.65 -4.51 7.43
C PHE A 69 13.29 -4.98 6.04
N GLN A 70 12.34 -4.31 5.41
CA GLN A 70 11.93 -4.58 4.04
C GLN A 70 11.94 -3.28 3.25
N MET A 71 12.74 -3.24 2.18
CA MET A 71 12.66 -2.17 1.19
C MET A 71 11.51 -2.48 0.22
N LEU A 72 10.60 -1.54 0.04
CA LEU A 72 9.46 -1.63 -0.84
C LEU A 72 9.64 -0.60 -1.96
N GLN A 73 9.57 -1.06 -3.21
CA GLN A 73 9.74 -0.23 -4.40
C GLN A 73 8.54 -0.37 -5.34
N GLY A 74 8.05 0.77 -5.82
CA GLY A 74 6.88 0.86 -6.69
C GLY A 74 5.57 0.97 -5.93
N SER A 75 4.59 1.62 -6.57
CA SER A 75 3.29 1.94 -5.98
C SER A 75 2.53 0.70 -5.51
N ASN A 76 2.52 -0.37 -6.31
CA ASN A 76 1.75 -1.58 -5.98
C ASN A 76 2.24 -2.26 -4.71
N GLN A 77 3.56 -2.43 -4.54
CA GLN A 77 4.13 -3.07 -3.36
C GLN A 77 3.85 -2.25 -2.09
N VAL A 78 4.05 -0.93 -2.19
CA VAL A 78 3.79 -0.01 -1.09
C VAL A 78 2.30 0.02 -0.72
N HIS A 79 1.41 0.14 -1.69
CA HIS A 79 -0.04 0.16 -1.43
C HIS A 79 -0.55 -1.18 -0.87
N SER A 80 -0.07 -2.32 -1.38
CA SER A 80 -0.40 -3.62 -0.80
C SER A 80 0.04 -3.71 0.66
N LYS A 81 1.27 -3.25 0.98
CA LYS A 81 1.75 -3.27 2.37
C LYS A 81 0.93 -2.36 3.28
N ILE A 82 0.56 -1.17 2.82
CA ILE A 82 -0.30 -0.26 3.58
C ILE A 82 -1.66 -0.91 3.86
N ARG A 83 -2.27 -1.54 2.85
CA ARG A 83 -3.55 -2.24 3.01
C ARG A 83 -3.44 -3.40 3.99
N GLU A 84 -2.37 -4.18 3.92
CA GLU A 84 -2.07 -5.24 4.90
C GLU A 84 -1.96 -4.66 6.32
N MET A 85 -1.21 -3.58 6.51
CA MET A 85 -1.05 -2.93 7.82
C MET A 85 -2.38 -2.45 8.38
N ILE A 86 -3.21 -1.78 7.57
CA ILE A 86 -4.54 -1.29 7.99
C ILE A 86 -5.45 -2.47 8.37
N ASN A 87 -5.52 -3.50 7.53
CA ASN A 87 -6.39 -4.65 7.77
C ASN A 87 -6.02 -5.44 9.03
N ASN A 88 -4.73 -5.42 9.40
CA ASN A 88 -4.21 -6.11 10.57
C ASN A 88 -4.03 -5.19 11.79
N THR A 89 -4.56 -3.96 11.75
CA THR A 89 -4.51 -3.04 12.89
C THR A 89 -5.54 -3.45 13.95
N ASN A 90 -5.08 -3.56 15.19
CA ASN A 90 -5.92 -3.94 16.33
C ASN A 90 -6.36 -2.75 17.18
N SER A 91 -5.54 -1.70 17.27
CA SER A 91 -5.73 -0.58 18.19
C SER A 91 -5.63 0.78 17.53
N GLU A 92 -4.47 1.14 16.96
CA GLU A 92 -4.19 2.50 16.50
C GLU A 92 -3.40 2.52 15.19
N PHE A 93 -3.81 3.41 14.28
CA PHE A 93 -3.12 3.70 13.04
C PHE A 93 -2.77 5.19 12.93
N CYS A 94 -1.48 5.53 12.95
CA CYS A 94 -1.01 6.91 12.86
C CYS A 94 -0.34 7.20 11.52
N VAL A 95 -0.64 8.35 10.93
CA VAL A 95 -0.05 8.78 9.64
C VAL A 95 0.45 10.20 9.75
N LEU A 96 1.71 10.41 9.38
CA LEU A 96 2.27 11.74 9.16
C LEU A 96 2.59 11.88 7.68
N GLY A 97 2.13 12.97 7.06
CA GLY A 97 2.41 13.21 5.65
C GLY A 97 2.13 14.65 5.20
N SER A 98 2.63 14.98 4.02
CA SER A 98 2.37 16.24 3.34
C SER A 98 1.09 16.19 2.51
N GLU A 99 0.62 17.34 2.02
CA GLU A 99 -0.48 17.42 1.04
C GLU A 99 -0.29 16.43 -0.13
N LYS A 100 0.94 16.32 -0.64
CA LYS A 100 1.28 15.43 -1.77
C LYS A 100 1.15 13.95 -1.41
N ASP A 101 1.43 13.58 -0.16
CA ASP A 101 1.32 12.20 0.28
C ASP A 101 -0.16 11.82 0.44
N TYR A 102 -0.95 12.70 1.09
CA TYR A 102 -2.39 12.48 1.26
C TYR A 102 -3.18 12.51 -0.05
N LEU A 103 -2.78 13.30 -1.05
CA LEU A 103 -3.35 13.21 -2.40
C LEU A 103 -3.12 11.82 -3.03
N LYS A 104 -1.94 11.23 -2.84
CA LYS A 104 -1.66 9.87 -3.33
C LYS A 104 -2.51 8.84 -2.60
N PHE A 105 -2.68 8.99 -1.29
CA PHE A 105 -3.53 8.13 -0.46
C PHE A 105 -5.01 8.22 -0.85
N TYR A 106 -5.50 9.43 -1.12
CA TYR A 106 -6.86 9.67 -1.60
C TYR A 106 -7.13 8.92 -2.91
N HIS A 107 -6.19 8.97 -3.87
CA HIS A 107 -6.34 8.27 -5.14
C HIS A 107 -6.07 6.76 -5.09
N SER A 108 -5.71 6.20 -3.93
CA SER A 108 -5.45 4.78 -3.75
C SER A 108 -6.44 4.08 -2.80
N ASP A 109 -7.57 4.72 -2.51
CA ASP A 109 -8.63 4.24 -1.61
C ASP A 109 -8.10 3.93 -0.19
N PHE A 110 -7.10 4.70 0.26
CA PHE A 110 -6.47 4.52 1.57
C PHE A 110 -7.43 4.68 2.75
N PHE A 111 -8.37 5.62 2.64
CA PHE A 111 -9.26 6.01 3.73
C PHE A 111 -10.48 5.08 3.88
N GLU A 112 -10.88 4.38 2.82
CA GLU A 112 -12.03 3.49 2.80
C GLU A 112 -11.99 2.38 3.87
N PRO A 113 -10.89 1.61 4.04
CA PRO A 113 -10.83 0.60 5.09
C PRO A 113 -10.82 1.21 6.49
N LEU A 114 -10.22 2.41 6.66
CA LEU A 114 -10.16 3.11 7.94
C LEU A 114 -11.53 3.61 8.39
N SER A 115 -12.31 4.18 7.47
CA SER A 115 -13.67 4.69 7.75
C SER A 115 -14.68 3.59 8.12
N LYS A 116 -14.46 2.37 7.61
CA LYS A 116 -15.28 1.18 7.91
C LYS A 116 -14.84 0.44 9.17
N SER A 117 -13.63 0.70 9.66
CA SER A 117 -13.07 0.03 10.83
C SER A 117 -13.42 0.76 12.13
N LYS A 118 -13.32 0.06 13.26
CA LYS A 118 -13.46 0.65 14.60
C LYS A 118 -12.13 1.08 15.23
N ILE A 119 -11.05 1.05 14.46
CA ILE A 119 -9.71 1.33 15.00
C ILE A 119 -9.56 2.83 15.31
N GLU A 120 -8.70 3.14 16.26
CA GLU A 120 -8.28 4.52 16.47
C GLU A 120 -7.33 4.92 15.34
N TYR A 121 -7.49 6.13 14.80
CA TYR A 121 -6.53 6.64 13.82
C TYR A 121 -6.26 8.11 14.05
N LYS A 122 -5.05 8.55 13.66
CA LYS A 122 -4.60 9.93 13.80
C LYS A 122 -3.82 10.35 12.56
N PHE A 123 -4.23 11.44 11.94
CA PHE A 123 -3.57 11.98 10.75
C PHE A 123 -2.96 13.35 11.05
N LEU A 124 -1.64 13.44 10.88
CA LEU A 124 -0.89 14.67 10.84
C LEU A 124 -0.65 15.07 9.40
N THR A 125 -1.12 16.26 9.02
CA THR A 125 -1.03 16.76 7.65
C THR A 125 -0.49 18.18 7.57
N SER A 126 0.32 18.48 6.54
CA SER A 126 0.64 19.87 6.15
C SER A 126 -0.33 20.44 5.09
N SER A 127 -1.44 19.74 4.81
CA SER A 127 -2.42 20.17 3.81
C SER A 127 -2.99 21.55 4.09
N PRO A 128 -3.08 22.44 3.07
CA PRO A 128 -3.75 23.73 3.19
C PRO A 128 -5.28 23.56 3.20
N ASP A 129 -6.00 24.62 3.59
CA ASP A 129 -7.48 24.64 3.66
C ASP A 129 -8.17 24.16 2.39
N ARG A 130 -7.63 24.53 1.21
CA ARG A 130 -8.16 24.13 -0.10
C ARG A 130 -8.15 22.61 -0.35
N SER A 131 -7.37 21.86 0.41
CA SER A 131 -7.16 20.41 0.24
C SER A 131 -7.73 19.60 1.39
N MET A 132 -8.58 20.22 2.22
CA MET A 132 -9.25 19.54 3.34
C MET A 132 -10.28 18.50 2.87
N TYR A 133 -10.75 18.60 1.62
CA TYR A 133 -11.67 17.62 1.01
C TYR A 133 -11.09 16.19 0.98
N ILE A 134 -9.76 16.06 1.03
CA ILE A 134 -9.08 14.76 1.09
C ILE A 134 -9.54 13.94 2.31
N PHE A 135 -9.96 14.61 3.37
CA PHE A 135 -10.35 14.00 4.64
C PHE A 135 -11.87 13.95 4.84
N ASP A 136 -12.68 14.12 3.80
CA ASP A 136 -14.15 14.12 3.93
C ASP A 136 -14.72 12.73 4.29
N GLU A 137 -13.98 11.66 4.01
CA GLU A 137 -14.38 10.27 4.31
C GLU A 137 -14.01 9.82 5.74
N VAL A 138 -13.33 10.66 6.52
CA VAL A 138 -12.83 10.32 7.85
C VAL A 138 -13.27 11.35 8.90
N ASP A 139 -13.21 10.97 10.17
CA ASP A 139 -13.48 11.90 11.27
C ASP A 139 -12.40 12.97 11.32
N LYS A 140 -12.78 14.20 10.98
CA LYS A 140 -11.89 15.35 10.92
C LYS A 140 -11.32 15.75 12.28
N ASN A 141 -11.90 15.31 13.41
CA ASN A 141 -11.29 15.47 14.73
C ASN A 141 -10.02 14.63 14.91
N ARG A 142 -9.87 13.60 14.08
CA ARG A 142 -8.68 12.74 14.00
C ARG A 142 -7.64 13.27 13.03
N VAL A 143 -7.82 14.49 12.52
CA VAL A 143 -6.90 15.14 11.57
C VAL A 143 -6.40 16.46 12.16
N LYS A 144 -5.08 16.59 12.25
CA LYS A 144 -4.41 17.78 12.78
C LYS A 144 -3.38 18.33 11.82
N ARG A 145 -3.20 19.66 11.84
CA ARG A 145 -2.21 20.36 11.04
C ARG A 145 -0.84 20.34 11.69
N ILE A 146 0.13 19.88 10.93
CA ILE A 146 1.55 19.93 11.30
C ILE A 146 1.99 21.41 11.39
N PRO A 147 2.79 21.78 12.39
CA PRO A 147 3.44 23.09 12.47
C PRO A 147 4.26 23.45 11.21
N LYS A 148 4.28 24.73 10.83
CA LYS A 148 4.92 25.22 9.58
C LYS A 148 6.44 25.07 9.54
N ASP A 149 7.07 24.85 10.68
CA ASP A 149 8.52 24.62 10.84
C ASP A 149 8.95 23.19 10.46
N ILE A 150 8.00 22.27 10.29
CA ILE A 150 8.28 20.89 9.90
C ILE A 150 8.26 20.79 8.37
N ARG A 151 9.31 20.17 7.82
CA ARG A 151 9.49 20.03 6.37
C ARG A 151 8.52 18.99 5.79
N ASP A 152 7.97 19.29 4.61
CA ASP A 152 7.06 18.41 3.85
C ASP A 152 7.70 17.11 3.33
N ASN A 153 8.97 16.85 3.62
CA ASN A 153 9.67 15.65 3.15
C ASN A 153 9.51 14.44 4.09
N LEU A 154 8.92 14.63 5.28
CA LEU A 154 8.60 13.55 6.21
C LEU A 154 7.29 12.87 5.82
N CYS A 155 7.30 11.54 5.70
CA CYS A 155 6.09 10.74 5.55
C CYS A 155 6.31 9.35 6.14
N PHE A 156 5.49 8.97 7.12
CA PHE A 156 5.53 7.64 7.73
C PHE A 156 4.19 7.24 8.33
N LEU A 157 3.99 5.92 8.45
CA LEU A 157 2.81 5.30 9.03
C LEU A 157 3.24 4.39 10.17
N LEU A 158 2.47 4.38 11.25
CA LEU A 158 2.66 3.53 12.42
C LEU A 158 1.38 2.71 12.64
N LYS A 159 1.55 1.43 12.93
CA LYS A 159 0.47 0.50 13.28
C LYS A 159 0.78 -0.12 14.63
N ASP A 160 -0.13 0.06 15.60
CA ASP A 160 -0.15 -0.62 16.91
C ASP A 160 1.16 -0.55 17.72
N ASP A 161 2.03 0.43 17.47
CA ASP A 161 3.41 0.46 17.99
C ASP A 161 4.22 -0.84 17.70
N GLU A 162 3.85 -1.55 16.62
CA GLU A 162 4.44 -2.82 16.18
C GLU A 162 5.11 -2.74 14.81
N GLU A 163 4.62 -1.86 13.93
CA GLU A 163 5.12 -1.72 12.56
C GLU A 163 5.25 -0.26 12.15
N LEU A 164 6.34 0.04 11.45
CA LEU A 164 6.64 1.34 10.86
C LEU A 164 6.80 1.18 9.36
N LEU A 165 6.14 2.05 8.60
CA LEU A 165 6.40 2.25 7.17
C LEU A 165 6.90 3.67 6.95
N PHE A 166 8.15 3.83 6.55
CA PHE A 166 8.81 5.13 6.35
C PHE A 166 9.10 5.38 4.87
N PHE A 167 8.63 6.49 4.32
CA PHE A 167 8.83 6.82 2.91
C PHE A 167 10.18 7.50 2.67
N ILE A 168 10.94 6.99 1.71
CA ILE A 168 12.19 7.62 1.25
C ILE A 168 11.85 8.56 0.09
N LYS A 169 11.86 9.86 0.35
CA LYS A 169 11.62 10.88 -0.68
C LYS A 169 12.94 11.29 -1.34
N ASN A 170 13.19 10.77 -2.55
CA ASN A 170 14.34 11.17 -3.35
C ASN A 170 14.00 12.40 -4.21
N ALA A 171 14.78 13.48 -4.07
CA ALA A 171 14.59 14.73 -4.80
C ALA A 171 14.92 14.64 -6.32
N GLY A 172 15.43 13.49 -6.81
CA GLY A 172 15.94 13.33 -8.18
C GLY A 172 15.35 12.20 -9.02
N GLN A 173 14.54 11.30 -8.47
CA GLN A 173 13.89 10.21 -9.21
C GLN A 173 12.37 10.31 -9.00
N ALA A 174 11.69 10.96 -9.93
CA ALA A 174 10.34 11.47 -9.75
C ALA A 174 9.21 10.42 -9.95
N THR A 175 9.52 9.15 -10.20
CA THR A 175 8.49 8.19 -10.64
C THR A 175 8.23 7.02 -9.71
N GLU A 176 9.21 6.54 -8.95
CA GLU A 176 9.02 5.33 -8.14
C GLU A 176 8.93 5.61 -6.65
N VAL A 177 7.81 5.21 -6.05
CA VAL A 177 7.56 5.29 -4.62
C VAL A 177 8.47 4.27 -3.92
N THR A 178 9.27 4.74 -2.97
CA THR A 178 10.14 3.88 -2.15
C THR A 178 9.78 4.05 -0.68
N ALA A 179 9.63 2.95 0.03
CA ALA A 179 9.40 2.95 1.48
C ALA A 179 10.19 1.82 2.16
N ILE A 180 10.54 2.02 3.43
CA ILE A 180 11.08 1.00 4.30
C ILE A 180 9.98 0.58 5.27
N TRP A 181 9.67 -0.70 5.31
CA TRP A 181 8.91 -1.31 6.40
C TRP A 181 9.86 -1.91 7.44
N THR A 182 9.52 -1.79 8.72
CA THR A 182 10.26 -2.42 9.83
C THR A 182 9.38 -2.70 11.03
N ASP A 183 9.72 -3.75 11.78
CA ASP A 183 9.19 -4.07 13.12
C ASP A 183 10.20 -3.80 14.24
N SER A 184 11.22 -2.97 13.97
CA SER A 184 12.22 -2.55 14.96
C SER A 184 11.59 -1.67 16.03
N GLU A 185 11.47 -2.21 17.25
CA GLU A 185 10.88 -1.52 18.41
C GLU A 185 11.53 -0.15 18.64
N SER A 186 12.86 -0.07 18.54
CA SER A 186 13.60 1.19 18.71
C SER A 186 13.22 2.28 17.70
N MET A 187 13.01 1.91 16.43
CA MET A 187 12.64 2.85 15.37
C MET A 187 11.18 3.24 15.48
N ILE A 188 10.31 2.28 15.77
CA ILE A 188 8.90 2.50 16.01
C ILE A 188 8.71 3.46 17.18
N TYR A 189 9.33 3.18 18.32
CA TYR A 189 9.28 4.02 19.50
C TYR A 189 9.79 5.45 19.23
N SER A 190 10.90 5.59 18.49
CA SER A 190 11.43 6.89 18.09
C SER A 190 10.45 7.68 17.23
N MET A 191 9.82 7.03 16.25
CA MET A 191 8.82 7.66 15.37
C MET A 191 7.51 7.94 16.10
N LYS A 192 7.12 7.10 17.06
CA LYS A 192 5.96 7.31 17.93
C LYS A 192 6.14 8.54 18.81
N ILE A 193 7.29 8.69 19.46
CA ILE A 193 7.62 9.91 20.22
C ILE A 193 7.54 11.15 19.32
N LEU A 194 8.14 11.08 18.12
CA LEU A 194 8.09 12.17 17.16
C LEU A 194 6.64 12.52 16.80
N PHE A 195 5.84 11.51 16.48
CA PHE A 195 4.43 11.68 16.13
C PHE A 195 3.64 12.35 17.26
N GLU A 196 3.71 11.83 18.49
CA GLU A 196 2.94 12.37 19.64
C GLU A 196 3.41 13.78 20.03
N SER A 197 4.71 14.07 19.93
CA SER A 197 5.27 15.41 20.15
C SER A 197 4.71 16.43 19.15
N ILE A 198 4.50 16.03 17.89
CA ILE A 198 3.87 16.88 16.89
C ILE A 198 2.36 16.96 17.15
N TRP A 199 1.70 15.84 17.43
CA TRP A 199 0.26 15.74 17.65
C TRP A 199 -0.25 16.65 18.77
N THR A 200 0.50 16.71 19.89
CA THR A 200 0.17 17.55 21.05
C THR A 200 0.32 19.05 20.77
N LYS A 201 1.25 19.43 19.87
CA LYS A 201 1.47 20.82 19.44
C LYS A 201 0.59 21.25 18.26
N SER A 202 -0.03 20.28 17.58
CA SER A 202 -0.81 20.49 16.37
C SER A 202 -2.24 20.91 16.67
N LYS A 203 -2.82 21.72 15.78
CA LYS A 203 -4.21 22.16 15.86
C LYS A 203 -5.11 21.27 15.00
N ASN A 204 -6.35 21.04 15.44
CA ASN A 204 -7.35 20.36 14.62
C ASN A 204 -7.63 21.17 13.34
N ILE A 205 -7.98 20.49 12.25
CA ILE A 205 -8.33 21.17 10.99
C ILE A 205 -9.66 21.95 11.05
N HIS A 206 -10.38 21.86 12.17
CA HIS A 206 -11.70 22.46 12.38
C HIS A 206 -11.74 23.65 13.36
N LEU A 207 -10.58 24.16 13.77
CA LEU A 207 -10.47 25.30 14.69
C LEU A 207 -9.64 26.43 14.11
#